data_AF-A0A953P8C7-F1
#
_entry.id   AF-A0A953P8C7-F1
#
_cell.length_a   1.000
_cell.length_b   1.000
_cell.length_c   1.000
_cell.angle_alpha   90.00
_cell.angle_beta   90.00
_cell.angle_gamma   90.00
#
_symmetry.space_group_name_H-M   'P 1'
#
loop_
_entity.id
_entity.type
_entity.pdbx_description
1 polymer ?
#
loop_
_entity_poly.entity_id
_entity_poly.type
_entity_poly.pdbx_seq_one_letter_code
_entity_poly.pdbx_strand_id
1 'polypeptide(L)'
;MNKSLLHSRAIPRAAAVLSGALLMTWLAFYNRYPLLYPDSMSYMEDGPLVARALFLHQFSIDYGGRSFLYCLGILPFHWNVTPWPIVALNALLTAYVIWLVVRSLSPRQSIARYFALLLPLIAFTSLPWFISLIMPDILGPVLYLSMYLLIFARKSLSRGEHAILLAIAWWSVASHVTHLMLAGGFCTLFLTLLAFRRSLRCWFAGIAQVALLVLLAAAAHLALHAYLYGKPSLNGKRPPFLMARVLVDGPGRSYLLQHCEDKKFVICNYLSRIPDDSNAFLWNADGVWTSASDETQELLRQEEMPFVLATLRAYPREQLSASAANFREQLITFGLEDYFPNQWVSDVFERVLPGSRPHYLETRQARRALPDEFSSTAQEWAVMASLAIIAILTTLLWRGRSPTLLGLASLIIFVLLANALVTGVLSDVLDRYQSRVIWLLPLLAGLSLMEWLDHRFPRNGQGEPQRQDALSASPD
;
A
#
# COMPACT_ATOMS: atom_id res chain seq x y z
N MET A 1 10.48 -0.18 40.57
CA MET A 1 10.42 -1.04 39.36
C MET A 1 11.72 -0.84 38.57
N ASN A 2 12.57 -1.87 38.51
CA ASN A 2 14.01 -1.75 38.20
C ASN A 2 14.30 -1.35 36.74
N LYS A 3 14.97 -0.20 36.52
CA LYS A 3 15.43 0.27 35.19
C LYS A 3 16.34 -0.74 34.47
N SER A 4 17.08 -1.56 35.24
CA SER A 4 17.95 -2.63 34.74
C SER A 4 17.19 -3.75 34.00
N LEU A 5 16.04 -4.19 34.54
CA LEU A 5 15.22 -5.24 33.90
C LEU A 5 14.50 -4.74 32.63
N LEU A 6 14.18 -3.45 32.58
CA LEU A 6 13.61 -2.81 31.38
C LEU A 6 14.66 -2.70 30.25
N HIS A 7 15.91 -2.36 30.58
CA HIS A 7 17.01 -2.32 29.61
C HIS A 7 17.34 -3.72 29.07
N SER A 8 17.40 -4.74 29.94
CA SER A 8 17.73 -6.12 29.56
C SER A 8 16.73 -6.73 28.56
N ARG A 9 15.43 -6.39 28.66
CA ARG A 9 14.40 -6.86 27.71
C ARG A 9 14.27 -5.99 26.45
N ALA A 10 14.83 -4.79 26.42
CA ALA A 10 14.76 -3.89 25.27
C ALA A 10 15.73 -4.31 24.15
N ILE A 11 16.96 -4.71 24.51
CA ILE A 11 18.00 -5.18 23.61
C ILE A 11 17.53 -6.34 22.70
N PRO A 12 16.98 -7.45 23.23
CA PRO A 12 16.56 -8.57 22.39
C PRO A 12 15.38 -8.22 21.47
N ARG A 13 14.55 -7.22 21.83
CA ARG A 13 13.43 -6.76 20.97
C ARG A 13 13.94 -5.91 19.81
N ALA A 14 14.85 -4.98 20.08
CA ALA A 14 15.48 -4.19 19.05
C ALA A 14 16.27 -5.08 18.09
N ALA A 15 17.02 -6.06 18.62
CA ALA A 15 17.72 -7.06 17.81
C ALA A 15 16.75 -7.87 16.93
N ALA A 16 15.61 -8.33 17.48
CA ALA A 16 14.62 -9.06 16.68
C ALA A 16 14.05 -8.23 15.52
N VAL A 17 13.74 -6.95 15.75
CA VAL A 17 13.26 -6.04 14.70
C VAL A 17 14.33 -5.82 13.63
N LEU A 18 15.57 -5.54 14.03
CA LEU A 18 16.69 -5.33 13.11
C LEU A 18 17.01 -6.58 12.29
N SER A 19 17.04 -7.75 12.92
CA SER A 19 17.22 -9.03 12.23
C SER A 19 16.06 -9.31 11.27
N GLY A 20 14.82 -9.03 11.68
CA GLY A 20 13.68 -9.17 10.79
C GLY A 20 13.75 -8.25 9.58
N ALA A 21 14.14 -6.99 9.77
CA ALA A 21 14.36 -6.04 8.69
C ALA A 21 15.43 -6.55 7.71
N LEU A 22 16.59 -7.01 8.22
CA LEU A 22 17.67 -7.54 7.39
C LEU A 22 17.24 -8.80 6.59
N LEU A 23 16.45 -9.69 7.20
CA LEU A 23 15.95 -10.88 6.50
C LEU A 23 14.99 -10.50 5.36
N MET A 24 14.15 -9.47 5.54
CA MET A 24 13.21 -9.03 4.50
C MET A 24 13.91 -8.44 3.26
N THR A 25 15.15 -7.95 3.39
CA THR A 25 15.91 -7.36 2.26
C THR A 25 16.63 -8.40 1.40
N TRP A 26 16.41 -9.70 1.63
CA TRP A 26 17.13 -10.76 0.92
C TRP A 26 17.00 -10.65 -0.59
N LEU A 27 15.86 -10.22 -1.12
CA LEU A 27 15.64 -10.12 -2.55
C LEU A 27 16.46 -8.99 -3.19
N ALA A 28 16.62 -7.84 -2.53
CA ALA A 28 17.54 -6.79 -2.98
C ALA A 28 18.99 -7.29 -3.03
N PHE A 29 19.43 -8.04 -2.01
CA PHE A 29 20.76 -8.66 -2.01
C PHE A 29 20.91 -9.73 -3.08
N TYR A 30 19.88 -10.55 -3.29
CA TYR A 30 19.83 -11.53 -4.36
C TYR A 30 19.88 -10.84 -5.73
N ASN A 31 19.17 -9.73 -5.93
CA ASN A 31 19.22 -8.96 -7.16
C ASN A 31 20.55 -8.18 -7.35
N ARG A 32 21.32 -8.01 -6.26
CA ARG A 32 22.53 -7.16 -6.15
C ARG A 32 22.26 -5.65 -6.27
N TYR A 33 21.00 -5.25 -6.26
CA TYR A 33 20.54 -3.87 -6.31
C TYR A 33 19.07 -3.82 -5.86
N PRO A 34 18.58 -2.70 -5.31
CA PRO A 34 17.15 -2.50 -5.11
C PRO A 34 16.36 -2.71 -6.41
N LEU A 35 15.13 -3.21 -6.30
CA LEU A 35 14.25 -3.33 -7.45
C LEU A 35 13.78 -1.94 -7.89
N LEU A 36 13.77 -1.72 -9.20
CA LEU A 36 13.33 -0.47 -9.80
C LEU A 36 12.10 -0.68 -10.67
N TYR A 37 11.19 0.28 -10.63
CA TYR A 37 10.11 0.44 -11.59
C TYR A 37 10.30 1.79 -12.32
N PRO A 38 9.68 2.04 -13.48
CA PRO A 38 9.68 3.38 -14.08
C PRO A 38 9.36 4.49 -13.07
N ASP A 39 8.36 4.25 -12.22
CA ASP A 39 7.95 5.16 -11.15
C ASP A 39 9.05 5.40 -10.10
N SER A 40 9.90 4.41 -9.82
CA SER A 40 11.02 4.54 -8.87
C SER A 40 11.98 5.65 -9.28
N MET A 41 12.27 5.74 -10.58
CA MET A 41 13.14 6.79 -11.11
C MET A 41 12.49 8.16 -10.97
N SER A 42 11.19 8.28 -11.28
CA SER A 42 10.44 9.53 -11.08
C SER A 42 10.42 9.97 -9.61
N TYR A 43 10.19 9.06 -8.66
CA TYR A 43 10.19 9.41 -7.23
C TYR A 43 11.54 9.98 -6.75
N MET A 44 12.66 9.44 -7.25
CA MET A 44 14.00 9.93 -6.92
C MET A 44 14.37 11.21 -7.69
N GLU A 45 13.81 11.40 -8.88
CA GLU A 45 14.01 12.58 -9.72
C GLU A 45 13.28 13.82 -9.18
N ASP A 46 12.02 13.65 -8.77
CA ASP A 46 11.14 14.75 -8.37
C ASP A 46 11.57 15.36 -7.01
N GLY A 47 12.17 14.56 -6.12
CA GLY A 47 12.57 14.97 -4.77
C GLY A 47 13.49 16.20 -4.73
N PRO A 48 14.62 16.19 -5.44
CA PRO A 48 15.50 17.36 -5.57
C PRO A 48 14.80 18.61 -6.13
N LEU A 49 13.90 18.46 -7.11
CA LEU A 49 13.17 19.58 -7.71
C LEU A 49 12.27 20.26 -6.67
N VAL A 50 11.51 19.46 -5.93
CA VAL A 50 10.63 19.95 -4.86
C VAL A 50 11.44 20.58 -3.73
N ALA A 51 12.56 19.96 -3.33
CA ALA A 51 13.43 20.49 -2.28
C ALA A 51 14.04 21.86 -2.67
N ARG A 52 14.48 22.03 -3.92
CA ARG A 52 14.97 23.33 -4.42
C ARG A 52 13.89 24.41 -4.38
N ALA A 53 12.65 24.07 -4.72
CA ALA A 53 11.55 25.01 -4.62
C ALA A 53 11.29 25.43 -3.17
N LEU A 54 11.21 24.47 -2.24
CA LEU A 54 10.90 24.74 -0.83
C LEU A 54 12.01 25.47 -0.07
N PHE A 55 13.27 25.11 -0.31
CA PHE A 55 14.39 25.61 0.50
C PHE A 55 15.19 26.71 -0.20
N LEU A 56 15.20 26.73 -1.53
CA LEU A 56 15.98 27.68 -2.33
C LEU A 56 15.11 28.64 -3.16
N HIS A 57 13.78 28.50 -3.13
CA HIS A 57 12.84 29.29 -3.94
C HIS A 57 13.14 29.21 -5.45
N GLN A 58 13.73 28.10 -5.90
CA GLN A 58 14.02 27.83 -7.31
C GLN A 58 12.96 26.92 -7.90
N PHE A 59 12.06 27.51 -8.68
CA PHE A 59 10.91 26.81 -9.24
C PHE A 59 11.24 26.11 -10.56
N SER A 60 10.66 24.91 -10.74
CA SER A 60 10.73 24.15 -11.99
C SER A 60 9.44 24.33 -12.78
N ILE A 61 9.53 24.23 -14.11
CA ILE A 61 8.34 24.33 -15.00
C ILE A 61 7.39 23.15 -14.76
N ASP A 62 7.97 21.98 -14.50
CA ASP A 62 7.28 20.76 -14.13
C ASP A 62 8.00 20.08 -12.96
N TYR A 63 7.23 19.50 -12.04
CA TYR A 63 7.73 18.72 -10.91
C TYR A 63 7.37 17.24 -11.03
N GLY A 64 6.69 16.84 -12.11
CA GLY A 64 6.20 15.49 -12.30
C GLY A 64 4.86 15.24 -11.60
N GLY A 65 4.41 13.97 -11.67
CA GLY A 65 3.10 13.52 -11.19
C GLY A 65 3.14 12.60 -9.97
N ARG A 66 4.28 12.50 -9.28
CA ARG A 66 4.44 11.60 -8.12
C ARG A 66 4.09 12.30 -6.81
N SER A 67 3.98 11.51 -5.73
CA SER A 67 3.78 12.10 -4.40
C SER A 67 5.03 12.84 -3.92
N PHE A 68 5.00 14.16 -3.99
CA PHE A 68 6.11 15.01 -3.54
C PHE A 68 6.45 14.84 -2.06
N LEU A 69 5.48 14.48 -1.21
CA LEU A 69 5.74 14.19 0.20
C LEU A 69 6.52 12.87 0.38
N TYR A 70 6.30 11.88 -0.48
CA TYR A 70 7.15 10.69 -0.51
C TYR A 70 8.54 11.04 -1.06
N CYS A 71 8.61 11.76 -2.20
CA CYS A 71 9.88 12.16 -2.82
C CYS A 71 10.80 12.91 -1.83
N LEU A 72 10.25 13.88 -1.09
CA LEU A 72 10.98 14.60 -0.03
C LEU A 72 11.37 13.69 1.13
N GLY A 73 10.51 12.74 1.51
CA GLY A 73 10.77 11.80 2.59
C GLY A 73 11.93 10.84 2.28
N ILE A 74 12.06 10.41 1.01
CA ILE A 74 13.15 9.51 0.59
C ILE A 74 14.42 10.24 0.19
N LEU A 75 14.37 11.54 -0.15
CA LEU A 75 15.52 12.31 -0.64
C LEU A 75 16.78 12.17 0.25
N PRO A 76 16.70 12.27 1.59
CA PRO A 76 17.87 12.08 2.46
C PRO A 76 18.47 10.67 2.43
N PHE A 77 17.71 9.69 1.93
CA PHE A 77 18.09 8.28 1.90
C PHE A 77 18.68 7.84 0.56
N HIS A 78 18.65 8.67 -0.48
CA HIS A 78 19.38 8.36 -1.71
C HIS A 78 20.41 9.41 -2.13
N TRP A 79 20.17 10.71 -1.86
CA TRP A 79 21.05 11.81 -2.27
C TRP A 79 21.49 11.77 -3.74
N ASN A 80 20.67 11.18 -4.61
CA ASN A 80 21.02 10.88 -6.01
C ASN A 80 22.30 10.03 -6.19
N VAL A 81 22.74 9.31 -5.15
CA VAL A 81 23.92 8.43 -5.17
C VAL A 81 23.52 6.96 -5.14
N THR A 82 22.65 6.56 -4.19
CA THR A 82 22.35 5.14 -3.99
C THR A 82 20.95 4.91 -3.41
N PRO A 83 20.14 3.98 -3.95
CA PRO A 83 18.81 3.70 -3.44
C PRO A 83 18.77 2.75 -2.23
N TRP A 84 19.90 2.17 -1.83
CA TRP A 84 19.95 1.15 -0.76
C TRP A 84 19.38 1.60 0.59
N PRO A 85 19.63 2.83 1.09
CA PRO A 85 19.07 3.25 2.38
C PRO A 85 17.54 3.37 2.38
N ILE A 86 16.90 3.53 1.21
CA ILE A 86 15.44 3.49 1.09
C ILE A 86 14.93 2.06 1.36
N VAL A 87 15.59 1.03 0.84
CA VAL A 87 15.25 -0.38 1.14
C VAL A 87 15.42 -0.66 2.63
N ALA A 88 16.47 -0.14 3.26
CA ALA A 88 16.67 -0.27 4.70
C ALA A 88 15.55 0.41 5.50
N LEU A 89 15.09 1.58 5.07
CA LEU A 89 13.95 2.28 5.66
C LEU A 89 12.66 1.47 5.52
N ASN A 90 12.34 1.01 4.31
CA ASN A 90 11.17 0.17 4.02
C ASN A 90 11.15 -1.09 4.91
N ALA A 91 12.30 -1.76 5.01
CA ALA A 91 12.48 -2.95 5.83
C ALA A 91 12.28 -2.66 7.32
N LEU A 92 12.90 -1.59 7.83
CA LEU A 92 12.83 -1.25 9.25
C LEU A 92 11.41 -0.86 9.68
N LEU A 93 10.72 -0.04 8.88
CA LEU A 93 9.34 0.37 9.15
C LEU A 93 8.41 -0.84 9.17
N THR A 94 8.53 -1.71 8.18
CA THR A 94 7.68 -2.90 8.06
C THR A 94 7.95 -3.91 9.18
N ALA A 95 9.21 -4.20 9.46
CA ALA A 95 9.62 -5.06 10.57
C ALA A 95 9.11 -4.53 11.92
N TYR A 96 9.25 -3.22 12.15
CA TYR A 96 8.79 -2.58 13.38
C TYR A 96 7.27 -2.68 13.54
N VAL A 97 6.50 -2.40 12.49
CA VAL A 97 5.03 -2.47 12.55
C VAL A 97 4.54 -3.91 12.70
N ILE A 98 5.10 -4.88 11.96
CA ILE A 98 4.77 -6.31 12.15
C ILE A 98 5.11 -6.74 13.57
N TRP A 99 6.25 -6.32 14.12
CA TRP A 99 6.63 -6.61 15.50
C TRP A 99 5.58 -6.11 16.51
N LEU A 100 5.09 -4.87 16.34
CA LEU A 100 4.04 -4.32 17.19
C LEU A 100 2.71 -5.07 17.04
N VAL A 101 2.34 -5.48 15.82
CA VAL A 101 1.15 -6.30 15.57
C VAL A 101 1.25 -7.64 16.30
N VAL A 102 2.35 -8.38 16.11
CA VAL A 102 2.58 -9.66 16.79
C VAL A 102 2.54 -9.48 18.30
N ARG A 103 3.21 -8.47 18.83
CA ARG A 103 3.24 -8.20 20.28
C ARG A 103 1.86 -7.83 20.83
N SER A 104 1.01 -7.18 20.03
CA SER A 104 -0.33 -6.77 20.46
C SER A 104 -1.28 -7.95 20.69
N LEU A 105 -1.16 -9.01 19.89
CA LEU A 105 -1.97 -10.22 19.99
C LEU A 105 -1.29 -11.31 20.83
N SER A 106 0.05 -11.32 20.83
CA SER A 106 0.88 -12.34 21.46
C SER A 106 2.00 -11.70 22.31
N PRO A 107 1.66 -11.08 23.46
CA PRO A 107 2.64 -10.37 24.27
C PRO A 107 3.69 -11.31 24.89
N ARG A 108 3.31 -12.59 25.11
CA ARG A 108 4.19 -13.66 25.57
C ARG A 108 4.87 -14.32 24.37
N GLN A 109 6.18 -14.57 24.44
CA GLN A 109 6.97 -15.19 23.35
C GLN A 109 6.98 -14.42 22.02
N SER A 110 6.87 -13.09 22.08
CA SER A 110 6.81 -12.21 20.89
C SER A 110 7.95 -12.45 19.90
N ILE A 111 9.16 -12.74 20.35
CA ILE A 111 10.32 -13.02 19.47
C ILE A 111 10.12 -14.29 18.63
N ALA A 112 9.81 -15.42 19.27
CA ALA A 112 9.64 -16.68 18.56
C ALA A 112 8.47 -16.62 17.57
N ARG A 113 7.34 -16.01 17.99
CA ARG A 113 6.16 -15.83 17.12
C ARG A 113 6.40 -14.85 15.99
N TYR A 114 7.15 -13.79 16.24
CA TYR A 114 7.54 -12.85 15.21
C TYR A 114 8.30 -13.55 14.09
N PHE A 115 9.32 -14.35 14.41
CA PHE A 115 10.05 -15.11 13.39
C PHE A 115 9.24 -16.25 12.77
N ALA A 116 8.39 -16.93 13.55
CA ALA A 116 7.52 -17.98 13.03
C ALA A 116 6.50 -17.46 11.99
N LEU A 117 6.07 -16.20 12.10
CA LEU A 117 5.26 -15.54 11.07
C LEU A 117 6.12 -14.97 9.94
N LEU A 118 7.23 -14.34 10.30
CA LEU A 118 8.03 -13.59 9.36
C LEU A 118 8.72 -14.49 8.33
N LEU A 119 9.25 -15.65 8.74
CA LEU A 119 10.00 -16.53 7.84
C LEU A 119 9.14 -17.06 6.69
N PRO A 120 7.90 -17.59 6.92
CA PRO A 120 7.00 -17.94 5.82
C PRO A 120 6.61 -16.75 4.94
N LEU A 121 6.36 -15.57 5.52
CA LEU A 121 6.03 -14.37 4.74
C LEU A 121 7.19 -13.98 3.80
N ILE A 122 8.41 -14.03 4.29
CA ILE A 122 9.61 -13.72 3.49
C ILE A 122 9.82 -14.76 2.38
N ALA A 123 9.52 -16.04 2.64
CA ALA A 123 9.79 -17.12 1.70
C ALA A 123 8.73 -17.27 0.61
N PHE A 124 7.45 -17.02 0.93
CA PHE A 124 6.32 -17.43 0.09
C PHE A 124 5.38 -16.29 -0.29
N THR A 125 5.74 -15.02 -0.08
CA THR A 125 4.86 -13.89 -0.43
C THR A 125 5.63 -12.76 -1.12
N SER A 126 4.89 -11.76 -1.59
CA SER A 126 5.40 -10.53 -2.18
C SER A 126 6.11 -9.59 -1.21
N LEU A 127 6.08 -9.85 0.10
CA LEU A 127 6.67 -8.98 1.11
C LEU A 127 8.11 -8.53 0.77
N PRO A 128 9.10 -9.42 0.51
CA PRO A 128 10.46 -9.00 0.16
C PRO A 128 10.55 -8.26 -1.19
N TRP A 129 9.61 -8.48 -2.12
CA TRP A 129 9.54 -7.78 -3.40
C TRP A 129 9.25 -6.31 -3.20
N PHE A 130 8.21 -5.99 -2.42
CA PHE A 130 7.84 -4.61 -2.11
C PHE A 130 8.77 -3.91 -1.13
N ILE A 131 9.46 -4.66 -0.25
CA ILE A 131 10.53 -4.11 0.60
C ILE A 131 11.72 -3.66 -0.26
N SER A 132 12.06 -4.45 -1.28
CA SER A 132 13.18 -4.20 -2.18
C SER A 132 12.87 -3.14 -3.25
N LEU A 133 11.60 -2.77 -3.44
CA LEU A 133 11.13 -1.84 -4.45
C LEU A 133 11.21 -0.40 -3.98
N ILE A 134 11.82 0.48 -4.78
CA ILE A 134 11.93 1.92 -4.49
C ILE A 134 10.61 2.62 -4.84
N MET A 135 9.58 2.37 -4.04
CA MET A 135 8.23 2.89 -4.22
C MET A 135 7.45 2.90 -2.90
N PRO A 136 6.40 3.74 -2.77
CA PRO A 136 5.59 3.77 -1.56
C PRO A 136 4.70 2.53 -1.37
N ASP A 137 4.64 1.57 -2.29
CA ASP A 137 3.72 0.43 -2.25
C ASP A 137 3.73 -0.34 -0.92
N ILE A 138 4.89 -0.55 -0.31
CA ILE A 138 5.01 -1.22 1.00
C ILE A 138 4.46 -0.37 2.15
N LEU A 139 4.43 0.97 1.99
CA LEU A 139 3.86 1.87 2.98
C LEU A 139 2.34 1.71 3.11
N GLY A 140 1.65 1.15 2.11
CA GLY A 140 0.23 0.79 2.19
C GLY A 140 -0.04 -0.22 3.30
N PRO A 141 0.48 -1.46 3.23
CA PRO A 141 0.41 -2.42 4.33
C PRO A 141 0.89 -1.88 5.69
N VAL A 142 1.98 -1.11 5.72
CA VAL A 142 2.49 -0.47 6.94
C VAL A 142 1.45 0.48 7.53
N LEU A 143 0.77 1.29 6.70
CA LEU A 143 -0.34 2.14 7.10
C LEU A 143 -1.49 1.33 7.66
N TYR A 144 -1.95 0.29 6.96
CA TYR A 144 -3.13 -0.47 7.38
C TYR A 144 -2.89 -1.19 8.71
N LEU A 145 -1.70 -1.79 8.89
CA LEU A 145 -1.32 -2.36 10.18
C LEU A 145 -1.16 -1.30 11.28
N SER A 146 -0.68 -0.10 10.94
CA SER A 146 -0.63 1.04 11.88
C SER A 146 -2.03 1.52 12.28
N MET A 147 -2.97 1.59 11.35
CA MET A 147 -4.39 1.90 11.62
C MET A 147 -4.98 0.87 12.57
N TYR A 148 -4.73 -0.43 12.34
CA TYR A 148 -5.15 -1.48 13.26
C TYR A 148 -4.59 -1.24 14.68
N LEU A 149 -3.30 -0.93 14.80
CA LEU A 149 -2.65 -0.69 16.09
C LEU A 149 -3.24 0.53 16.81
N LEU A 150 -3.53 1.61 16.09
CA LEU A 150 -4.10 2.84 16.64
C LEU A 150 -5.57 2.70 17.04
N ILE A 151 -6.34 1.88 16.32
CA ILE A 151 -7.79 1.73 16.51
C ILE A 151 -8.11 0.61 17.51
N PHE A 152 -7.58 -0.59 17.27
CA PHE A 152 -7.98 -1.80 17.99
C PHE A 152 -6.98 -2.21 19.07
N ALA A 153 -5.69 -1.93 18.88
CA ALA A 153 -4.64 -2.35 19.79
C ALA A 153 -3.95 -1.23 20.57
N ARG A 154 -4.60 -0.07 20.70
CA ARG A 154 -4.00 1.15 21.29
C ARG A 154 -3.42 0.93 22.69
N LYS A 155 -4.06 0.07 23.49
CA LYS A 155 -3.62 -0.26 24.87
C LYS A 155 -2.29 -1.02 24.93
N SER A 156 -1.86 -1.64 23.84
CA SER A 156 -0.57 -2.38 23.76
C SER A 156 0.64 -1.50 23.43
N LEU A 157 0.41 -0.21 23.17
CA LEU A 157 1.44 0.74 22.75
C LEU A 157 1.89 1.59 23.94
N SER A 158 3.20 1.75 24.08
CA SER A 158 3.75 2.81 24.92
C SER A 158 3.57 4.19 24.26
N ARG A 159 3.75 5.27 25.01
CA ARG A 159 3.62 6.64 24.48
C ARG A 159 4.59 6.93 23.32
N GLY A 160 5.83 6.43 23.42
CA GLY A 160 6.83 6.59 22.36
C GLY A 160 6.46 5.82 21.09
N GLU A 161 6.02 4.57 21.24
CA GLU A 161 5.57 3.75 20.09
C GLU A 161 4.32 4.32 19.43
N HIS A 162 3.40 4.87 20.22
CA HIS A 162 2.23 5.57 19.71
C HIS A 162 2.64 6.81 18.90
N ALA A 163 3.55 7.64 19.40
CA ALA A 163 4.05 8.80 18.65
C ALA A 163 4.78 8.41 17.36
N ILE A 164 5.64 7.38 17.40
CA ILE A 164 6.32 6.85 16.21
C ILE A 164 5.30 6.34 15.19
N LEU A 165 4.30 5.56 15.62
CA LEU A 165 3.25 5.06 14.74
C LEU A 165 2.43 6.18 14.09
N LEU A 166 2.21 7.31 14.78
CA LEU A 166 1.53 8.46 14.17
C LEU A 166 2.35 9.08 13.05
N ALA A 167 3.66 9.22 13.24
CA ALA A 167 4.56 9.71 12.20
C ALA A 167 4.60 8.75 11.00
N ILE A 168 4.74 7.44 11.25
CA ILE A 168 4.73 6.40 10.21
C ILE A 168 3.40 6.42 9.45
N ALA A 169 2.27 6.41 10.16
CA ALA A 169 0.95 6.40 9.54
C ALA A 169 0.69 7.67 8.73
N TRP A 170 1.02 8.86 9.26
CA TRP A 170 0.87 10.12 8.52
C TRP A 170 1.68 10.12 7.23
N TRP A 171 2.97 9.77 7.30
CA TRP A 171 3.83 9.72 6.12
C TRP A 171 3.34 8.69 5.12
N SER A 172 2.91 7.51 5.59
CA SER A 172 2.38 6.46 4.71
C SER A 172 1.10 6.88 3.99
N VAL A 173 0.18 7.58 4.66
CA VAL A 173 -1.01 8.18 4.03
C VAL A 173 -0.61 9.22 2.98
N ALA A 174 0.32 10.11 3.32
CA ALA A 174 0.82 11.16 2.43
C ALA A 174 1.65 10.63 1.26
N SER A 175 2.09 9.38 1.31
CA SER A 175 3.03 8.85 0.32
C SER A 175 2.37 8.43 -1.00
N HIS A 176 1.06 8.19 -1.01
CA HIS A 176 0.36 7.80 -2.24
C HIS A 176 -1.15 8.08 -2.15
N VAL A 177 -1.75 8.53 -3.25
CA VAL A 177 -3.20 8.84 -3.30
C VAL A 177 -4.06 7.64 -2.93
N THR A 178 -3.70 6.43 -3.38
CA THR A 178 -4.46 5.21 -3.02
C THR A 178 -4.46 4.98 -1.50
N HIS A 179 -3.36 5.29 -0.80
CA HIS A 179 -3.32 5.17 0.66
C HIS A 179 -4.28 6.16 1.33
N LEU A 180 -4.29 7.41 0.86
CA LEU A 180 -5.24 8.44 1.27
C LEU A 180 -6.70 7.99 1.05
N MET A 181 -7.00 7.45 -0.13
CA MET A 181 -8.35 6.97 -0.49
C MET A 181 -8.77 5.78 0.38
N LEU A 182 -7.90 4.79 0.59
CA LEU A 182 -8.22 3.62 1.40
C LEU A 182 -8.36 3.96 2.88
N ALA A 183 -7.49 4.79 3.45
CA ALA A 183 -7.62 5.24 4.83
C ALA A 183 -8.87 6.10 5.04
N GLY A 184 -9.15 7.02 4.11
CA GLY A 184 -10.38 7.83 4.12
C GLY A 184 -11.63 6.96 4.00
N GLY A 185 -11.65 6.01 3.06
CA GLY A 185 -12.74 5.06 2.86
C GLY A 185 -13.00 4.16 4.07
N PHE A 186 -11.94 3.73 4.77
CA PHE A 186 -12.10 2.97 6.00
C PHE A 186 -12.74 3.82 7.11
N CYS A 187 -12.28 5.07 7.27
CA CYS A 187 -12.86 6.01 8.23
C CYS A 187 -14.34 6.28 7.94
N THR A 188 -14.73 6.52 6.69
CA THR A 188 -16.14 6.76 6.32
C THR A 188 -17.01 5.53 6.53
N LEU A 189 -16.53 4.34 6.15
CA LEU A 189 -17.22 3.08 6.40
C LEU A 189 -17.43 2.87 7.91
N PHE A 190 -16.39 3.07 8.72
CA PHE A 190 -16.49 2.90 10.15
C PHE A 190 -17.46 3.90 10.80
N LEU A 191 -17.37 5.18 10.44
CA LEU A 191 -18.29 6.21 10.97
C LEU A 191 -19.74 5.89 10.62
N THR A 192 -19.98 5.37 9.42
CA THR A 192 -21.30 4.89 9.00
C THR A 192 -21.77 3.73 9.88
N LEU A 193 -20.92 2.71 10.08
CA LEU A 193 -21.25 1.58 10.97
C LEU A 193 -21.49 2.01 12.42
N LEU A 194 -20.75 2.99 12.92
CA LEU A 194 -20.91 3.53 14.27
C LEU A 194 -22.28 4.19 14.47
N ALA A 195 -22.84 4.83 13.43
CA ALA A 195 -24.19 5.39 13.46
C ALA A 195 -25.27 4.31 13.73
N PHE A 196 -25.02 3.07 13.29
CA PHE A 196 -25.93 1.94 13.46
C PHE A 196 -25.57 1.00 14.62
N ARG A 197 -24.33 1.04 15.13
CA ARG A 197 -23.80 0.08 16.12
C ARG A 197 -23.08 0.79 17.27
N ARG A 198 -23.81 1.08 18.35
CA ARG A 198 -23.25 1.76 19.54
C ARG A 198 -22.08 1.01 20.21
N SER A 199 -22.00 -0.31 20.06
CA SER A 199 -20.90 -1.13 20.59
C SER A 199 -19.53 -0.76 20.01
N LEU A 200 -19.48 -0.10 18.85
CA LEU A 200 -18.26 0.34 18.18
C LEU A 200 -17.67 1.64 18.76
N ARG A 201 -18.38 2.30 19.69
CA ARG A 201 -17.98 3.62 20.24
C ARG A 201 -16.67 3.59 21.02
N CYS A 202 -16.27 2.43 21.54
CA CYS A 202 -14.99 2.26 22.24
C CYS A 202 -13.78 2.51 21.32
N TRP A 203 -13.94 2.36 19.99
CA TRP A 203 -12.87 2.56 19.01
C TRP A 203 -12.86 3.97 18.40
N PHE A 204 -13.90 4.78 18.65
CA PHE A 204 -14.08 6.10 18.05
C PHE A 204 -12.84 7.00 18.18
N ALA A 205 -12.19 7.02 19.35
CA ALA A 205 -10.99 7.84 19.56
C ALA A 205 -9.81 7.44 18.65
N GLY A 206 -9.68 6.15 18.32
CA GLY A 206 -8.67 5.69 17.37
C GLY A 206 -9.02 6.05 15.92
N ILE A 207 -10.29 5.90 15.53
CA ILE A 207 -10.74 6.31 14.19
C ILE A 207 -10.66 7.82 13.99
N ALA A 208 -11.08 8.62 14.98
CA ALA A 208 -10.95 10.08 14.92
C ALA A 208 -9.48 10.49 14.75
N GLN A 209 -8.56 9.76 15.40
CA GLN A 209 -7.13 9.97 15.23
C GLN A 209 -6.67 9.64 13.81
N VAL A 210 -7.07 8.50 13.23
CA VAL A 210 -6.73 8.16 11.83
C VAL A 210 -7.35 9.15 10.84
N ALA A 211 -8.60 9.55 11.04
CA ALA A 211 -9.26 10.57 10.23
C ALA A 211 -8.51 11.90 10.27
N LEU A 212 -8.01 12.31 11.44
CA LEU A 212 -7.14 13.49 11.56
C LEU A 212 -5.85 13.33 10.75
N LEU A 213 -5.20 12.17 10.77
CA LEU A 213 -4.01 11.92 9.95
C LEU A 213 -4.32 12.05 8.45
N VAL A 214 -5.45 11.53 8.00
CA VAL A 214 -5.94 11.66 6.61
C VAL A 214 -6.16 13.12 6.24
N LEU A 215 -6.83 13.88 7.11
CA LEU A 215 -7.05 15.32 6.88
C LEU A 215 -5.74 16.11 6.85
N LEU A 216 -4.79 15.81 7.72
CA LEU A 216 -3.48 16.46 7.74
C LEU A 216 -2.65 16.12 6.50
N ALA A 217 -2.69 14.87 6.03
CA ALA A 217 -2.03 14.48 4.79
C ALA A 217 -2.67 15.18 3.57
N ALA A 218 -3.99 15.21 3.49
CA ALA A 218 -4.71 15.93 2.44
C ALA A 218 -4.37 17.44 2.45
N ALA A 219 -4.37 18.07 3.64
CA ALA A 219 -3.99 19.47 3.79
C ALA A 219 -2.54 19.73 3.35
N ALA A 220 -1.61 18.83 3.67
CA ALA A 220 -0.22 18.93 3.23
C ALA A 220 -0.10 18.86 1.69
N HIS A 221 -0.84 17.97 1.03
CA HIS A 221 -0.87 17.92 -0.43
C HIS A 221 -1.47 19.19 -1.05
N LEU A 222 -2.61 19.67 -0.53
CA LEU A 222 -3.25 20.89 -1.03
C LEU A 222 -2.33 22.10 -0.89
N ALA A 223 -1.69 22.25 0.27
CA ALA A 223 -0.77 23.35 0.54
C ALA A 223 0.49 23.27 -0.35
N LEU A 224 1.09 22.08 -0.46
CA LEU A 224 2.29 21.89 -1.27
C LEU A 224 2.02 22.15 -2.76
N HIS A 225 0.93 21.63 -3.32
CA HIS A 225 0.58 21.90 -4.71
C HIS A 225 0.15 23.35 -4.95
N ALA A 226 -0.54 23.99 -4.00
CA ALA A 226 -0.84 25.42 -4.09
C ALA A 226 0.45 26.25 -4.13
N TYR A 227 1.47 25.87 -3.35
CA TYR A 227 2.77 26.53 -3.36
C TYR A 227 3.54 26.32 -4.66
N LEU A 228 3.60 25.08 -5.17
CA LEU A 228 4.41 24.74 -6.34
C LEU A 228 3.75 25.13 -7.67
N TYR A 229 2.43 24.99 -7.79
CA TYR A 229 1.67 25.18 -9.03
C TYR A 229 0.68 26.34 -9.00
N GLY A 230 0.58 27.06 -7.87
CA GLY A 230 -0.38 28.16 -7.70
C GLY A 230 -1.84 27.70 -7.54
N LYS A 231 -2.13 26.40 -7.50
CA LYS A 231 -3.47 25.84 -7.35
C LYS A 231 -3.48 24.65 -6.39
N PRO A 232 -4.39 24.60 -5.40
CA PRO A 232 -4.49 23.45 -4.50
C PRO A 232 -4.94 22.21 -5.26
N SER A 233 -4.27 21.09 -5.04
CA SER A 233 -4.61 19.79 -5.61
C SER A 233 -4.23 18.67 -4.65
N LEU A 234 -4.96 17.56 -4.66
CA LEU A 234 -4.57 16.35 -3.92
C LEU A 234 -3.53 15.53 -4.68
N ASN A 235 -3.53 15.61 -6.02
CA ASN A 235 -2.78 14.69 -6.88
C ASN A 235 -1.90 15.41 -7.93
N GLY A 236 -1.72 16.72 -7.81
CA GLY A 236 -0.88 17.51 -8.71
C GLY A 236 -1.38 17.50 -10.16
N LYS A 237 -0.43 17.61 -11.11
CA LYS A 237 -0.66 17.40 -12.55
C LYS A 237 -0.43 15.92 -12.86
N ARG A 238 -1.48 15.20 -13.20
CA ARG A 238 -1.42 13.74 -13.49
C ARG A 238 -1.80 13.46 -14.93
N PRO A 239 -1.28 12.36 -15.52
CA PRO A 239 -1.82 11.81 -16.75
C PRO A 239 -3.32 11.46 -16.61
N PRO A 240 -4.08 11.45 -17.71
CA PRO A 240 -5.54 11.30 -17.70
C PRO A 240 -5.93 9.81 -17.60
N PHE A 241 -5.62 9.18 -16.47
CA PHE A 241 -5.85 7.75 -16.22
C PHE A 241 -7.32 7.35 -16.39
N LEU A 242 -8.28 8.18 -15.96
CA LEU A 242 -9.69 7.85 -16.06
C LEU A 242 -10.19 7.94 -17.50
N MET A 243 -9.65 8.88 -18.28
CA MET A 243 -9.91 8.95 -19.72
C MET A 243 -9.41 7.68 -20.41
N ALA A 244 -8.17 7.27 -20.14
CA ALA A 244 -7.63 6.02 -20.68
C ALA A 244 -8.50 4.82 -20.29
N ARG A 245 -8.91 4.73 -19.02
CA ARG A 245 -9.73 3.65 -18.50
C ARG A 245 -11.08 3.53 -19.21
N VAL A 246 -11.85 4.62 -19.30
CA VAL A 246 -13.18 4.56 -19.94
C VAL A 246 -13.11 4.32 -21.45
N LEU A 247 -11.99 4.67 -22.10
CA LEU A 247 -11.75 4.34 -23.50
C LEU A 247 -11.52 2.83 -23.68
N VAL A 248 -10.66 2.24 -22.85
CA VAL A 248 -10.35 0.81 -22.88
C VAL A 248 -11.55 -0.04 -22.47
N ASP A 249 -12.34 0.42 -21.50
CA ASP A 249 -13.58 -0.25 -21.09
C ASP A 249 -14.61 -0.36 -22.24
N GLY A 250 -14.51 0.50 -23.26
CA GLY A 250 -15.37 0.51 -24.44
C GLY A 250 -16.39 1.67 -24.52
N PRO A 251 -17.12 2.01 -23.43
CA PRO A 251 -18.09 3.11 -23.44
C PRO A 251 -17.53 4.45 -23.90
N GLY A 252 -16.30 4.80 -23.50
CA GLY A 252 -15.66 6.05 -23.89
C GLY A 252 -15.45 6.15 -25.40
N ARG A 253 -15.06 5.04 -26.04
CA ARG A 253 -14.91 4.98 -27.51
C ARG A 253 -16.25 5.08 -28.22
N SER A 254 -17.26 4.37 -27.71
CA SER A 254 -18.64 4.45 -28.24
C SER A 254 -19.19 5.88 -28.17
N TYR A 255 -18.88 6.59 -27.09
CA TYR A 255 -19.22 8.00 -26.93
C TYR A 255 -18.50 8.88 -27.96
N LEU A 256 -17.20 8.72 -28.15
CA LEU A 256 -16.44 9.52 -29.13
C LEU A 256 -16.92 9.28 -30.57
N LEU A 257 -17.21 8.03 -30.96
CA LEU A 257 -17.69 7.70 -32.31
C LEU A 257 -18.99 8.43 -32.68
N GLN A 258 -19.86 8.71 -31.71
CA GLN A 258 -21.14 9.38 -31.95
C GLN A 258 -21.08 10.89 -31.80
N HIS A 259 -20.11 11.41 -31.04
CA HIS A 259 -20.10 12.81 -30.62
C HIS A 259 -18.90 13.60 -31.11
N CYS A 260 -17.88 13.02 -31.75
CA CYS A 260 -16.72 13.79 -32.21
C CYS A 260 -17.04 14.82 -33.30
N GLU A 261 -18.14 14.66 -34.06
CA GLU A 261 -18.60 15.66 -35.03
C GLU A 261 -19.18 16.91 -34.32
N ASP A 262 -19.90 16.70 -33.22
CA ASP A 262 -20.57 17.77 -32.46
C ASP A 262 -19.71 18.35 -31.33
N LYS A 263 -18.89 17.51 -30.71
CA LYS A 263 -18.05 17.80 -29.54
C LYS A 263 -16.60 17.82 -29.97
N LYS A 264 -16.00 19.01 -29.88
CA LYS A 264 -14.60 19.26 -30.24
C LYS A 264 -13.64 18.88 -29.12
N PHE A 265 -13.74 17.67 -28.57
CA PHE A 265 -12.73 17.18 -27.64
C PHE A 265 -11.42 16.95 -28.40
N VAL A 266 -10.29 17.33 -27.81
CA VAL A 266 -8.96 17.12 -28.40
C VAL A 266 -8.69 15.63 -28.65
N ILE A 267 -9.20 14.75 -27.79
CA ILE A 267 -9.05 13.30 -27.96
C ILE A 267 -9.65 12.77 -29.28
N CYS A 268 -10.62 13.48 -29.88
CA CYS A 268 -11.19 13.10 -31.18
C CYS A 268 -10.16 13.10 -32.32
N ASN A 269 -9.11 13.91 -32.22
CA ASN A 269 -8.01 13.93 -33.20
C ASN A 269 -7.21 12.62 -33.22
N TYR A 270 -7.35 11.80 -32.19
CA TYR A 270 -6.61 10.55 -31.98
C TYR A 270 -7.48 9.31 -32.16
N LEU A 271 -8.76 9.45 -32.52
CA LEU A 271 -9.76 8.36 -32.47
C LEU A 271 -9.31 7.06 -33.16
N SER A 272 -8.65 7.16 -34.33
CA SER A 272 -8.16 6.01 -35.10
C SER A 272 -6.88 5.36 -34.54
N ARG A 273 -6.25 5.99 -33.55
CA ARG A 273 -4.97 5.60 -32.94
C ARG A 273 -5.08 5.33 -31.44
N ILE A 274 -6.29 5.29 -30.88
CA ILE A 274 -6.50 4.97 -29.45
C ILE A 274 -6.23 3.47 -29.25
N PRO A 275 -5.20 3.07 -28.48
CA PRO A 275 -4.90 1.67 -28.23
C PRO A 275 -5.91 1.01 -27.27
N ASP A 276 -6.03 -0.32 -27.36
CA ASP A 276 -6.90 -1.16 -26.51
C ASP A 276 -6.36 -1.42 -25.10
N ASP A 277 -5.32 -0.68 -24.69
CA ASP A 277 -4.65 -0.85 -23.41
C ASP A 277 -4.34 0.52 -22.78
N SER A 278 -4.55 0.63 -21.45
CA SER A 278 -4.42 1.91 -20.75
C SER A 278 -2.95 2.29 -20.59
N ASN A 279 -2.07 1.32 -20.39
CA ASN A 279 -0.63 1.57 -20.35
C ASN A 279 -0.10 1.99 -21.73
N ALA A 280 -0.57 1.37 -22.81
CA ALA A 280 -0.22 1.76 -24.17
C ALA A 280 -0.68 3.17 -24.50
N PHE A 281 -1.88 3.57 -24.04
CA PHE A 281 -2.36 4.94 -24.20
C PHE A 281 -1.45 5.97 -23.50
N LEU A 282 -1.00 5.63 -22.30
CA LEU A 282 -0.30 6.56 -21.41
C LEU A 282 1.22 6.59 -21.59
N TRP A 283 1.85 5.46 -21.90
CA TRP A 283 3.28 5.28 -21.65
C TRP A 283 4.08 4.77 -22.84
N ASN A 284 3.44 4.17 -23.86
CA ASN A 284 4.16 3.81 -25.07
C ASN A 284 4.66 5.07 -25.80
N ALA A 285 5.75 4.94 -26.55
CA ALA A 285 6.33 6.05 -27.30
C ALA A 285 5.35 6.64 -28.34
N ASP A 286 4.51 5.80 -28.92
CA ASP A 286 3.42 6.15 -29.84
C ASP A 286 2.05 6.30 -29.16
N GLY A 287 1.99 6.15 -27.83
CA GLY A 287 0.79 6.36 -27.03
C GLY A 287 0.30 7.81 -27.13
N VAL A 288 -1.02 7.99 -27.09
CA VAL A 288 -1.66 9.31 -27.27
C VAL A 288 -1.13 10.33 -26.25
N TRP A 289 -0.88 9.92 -25.02
CA TRP A 289 -0.34 10.81 -23.99
C TRP A 289 1.12 11.18 -24.20
N THR A 290 2.00 10.18 -24.32
CA THR A 290 3.47 10.39 -24.44
C THR A 290 3.83 11.15 -25.72
N SER A 291 3.13 10.90 -26.83
CA SER A 291 3.41 11.53 -28.12
C SER A 291 2.77 12.91 -28.30
N ALA A 292 1.86 13.31 -27.40
CA ALA A 292 1.20 14.60 -27.46
C ALA A 292 2.13 15.75 -27.05
N SER A 293 1.92 16.94 -27.64
CA SER A 293 2.59 18.17 -27.19
C SER A 293 2.13 18.56 -25.79
N ASP A 294 2.94 19.33 -25.05
CA ASP A 294 2.61 19.81 -23.70
C ASP A 294 1.24 20.53 -23.64
N GLU A 295 0.93 21.31 -24.68
CA GLU A 295 -0.38 21.99 -24.84
C GLU A 295 -1.51 20.97 -24.97
N THR A 296 -1.34 19.95 -25.82
CA THR A 296 -2.32 18.88 -26.02
C THR A 296 -2.50 18.07 -24.75
N GLN A 297 -1.43 17.74 -24.03
CA GLN A 297 -1.50 17.05 -22.75
C GLN A 297 -2.29 17.84 -21.70
N GLU A 298 -2.12 19.16 -21.67
CA GLU A 298 -2.89 20.02 -20.78
C GLU A 298 -4.38 20.05 -21.14
N LEU A 299 -4.71 20.10 -22.44
CA LEU A 299 -6.10 20.00 -22.89
C LEU A 299 -6.71 18.64 -22.55
N LEU A 300 -6.01 17.53 -22.79
CA LEU A 300 -6.47 16.19 -22.40
C LEU A 300 -6.73 16.09 -20.89
N ARG A 301 -5.89 16.70 -20.04
CA ARG A 301 -6.12 16.76 -18.58
C ARG A 301 -7.38 17.55 -18.24
N GLN A 302 -7.59 18.70 -18.88
CA GLN A 302 -8.77 19.54 -18.66
C GLN A 302 -10.06 18.86 -19.13
N GLU A 303 -9.99 18.08 -20.21
CA GLU A 303 -11.11 17.36 -20.80
C GLU A 303 -11.43 16.02 -20.11
N GLU A 304 -10.50 15.44 -19.32
CA GLU A 304 -10.66 14.12 -18.65
C GLU A 304 -12.03 13.99 -17.98
N MET A 305 -12.32 14.84 -16.99
CA MET A 305 -13.54 14.71 -16.19
C MET A 305 -14.81 15.04 -16.97
N PRO A 306 -14.89 16.12 -17.78
CA PRO A 306 -16.02 16.34 -18.68
C PRO A 306 -16.32 15.14 -19.58
N PHE A 307 -15.31 14.54 -20.19
CA PHE A 307 -15.43 13.37 -21.06
C PHE A 307 -15.90 12.12 -20.29
N VAL A 308 -15.26 11.81 -19.16
CA VAL A 308 -15.62 10.67 -18.31
C VAL A 308 -17.06 10.78 -17.82
N LEU A 309 -17.48 11.97 -17.34
CA LEU A 309 -18.84 12.18 -16.88
C LEU A 309 -19.87 12.13 -18.00
N ALA A 310 -19.52 12.56 -19.22
CA ALA A 310 -20.42 12.45 -20.37
C ALA A 310 -20.59 10.98 -20.78
N THR A 311 -19.50 10.22 -20.83
CA THR A 311 -19.50 8.77 -21.08
C THR A 311 -20.35 8.03 -20.06
N LEU A 312 -20.17 8.30 -18.77
CA LEU A 312 -20.95 7.66 -17.70
C LEU A 312 -22.45 7.95 -17.77
N ARG A 313 -22.83 9.15 -18.23
CA ARG A 313 -24.25 9.51 -18.40
C ARG A 313 -24.88 8.82 -19.61
N ALA A 314 -24.12 8.66 -20.70
CA ALA A 314 -24.59 8.00 -21.91
C ALA A 314 -24.65 6.47 -21.76
N TYR A 315 -23.68 5.88 -21.05
CA TYR A 315 -23.47 4.43 -20.95
C TYR A 315 -23.29 3.94 -19.50
N PRO A 316 -24.24 4.22 -18.58
CA PRO A 316 -24.05 3.93 -17.16
C PRO A 316 -23.99 2.42 -16.87
N ARG A 317 -24.73 1.59 -17.61
CA ARG A 317 -24.81 0.15 -17.36
C ARG A 317 -23.58 -0.56 -17.89
N GLU A 318 -23.14 -0.19 -19.08
CA GLU A 318 -21.98 -0.72 -19.77
C GLU A 318 -20.71 -0.40 -18.97
N GLN A 319 -20.54 0.86 -18.54
CA GLN A 319 -19.39 1.25 -17.74
C GLN A 319 -19.40 0.59 -16.35
N LEU A 320 -20.58 0.44 -15.72
CA LEU A 320 -20.68 -0.30 -14.45
C LEU A 320 -20.30 -1.78 -14.63
N SER A 321 -20.73 -2.41 -15.71
CA SER A 321 -20.38 -3.80 -16.04
C SER A 321 -18.88 -3.95 -16.27
N ALA A 322 -18.27 -3.06 -17.06
CA ALA A 322 -16.82 -3.06 -17.28
C ALA A 322 -16.05 -2.85 -15.97
N SER A 323 -16.47 -1.88 -15.17
CA SER A 323 -15.87 -1.61 -13.85
C SER A 323 -15.97 -2.83 -12.91
N ALA A 324 -17.11 -3.52 -12.90
CA ALA A 324 -17.28 -4.74 -12.11
C ALA A 324 -16.40 -5.90 -12.61
N ALA A 325 -16.19 -6.00 -13.92
CA ALA A 325 -15.26 -6.97 -14.51
C ALA A 325 -13.81 -6.66 -14.10
N ASN A 326 -13.37 -5.41 -14.23
CA ASN A 326 -12.02 -4.97 -13.85
C ASN A 326 -11.76 -5.19 -12.35
N PHE A 327 -12.75 -4.90 -11.50
CA PHE A 327 -12.66 -5.18 -10.06
C PHE A 327 -12.46 -6.68 -9.78
N ARG A 328 -13.26 -7.54 -10.43
CA ARG A 328 -13.16 -8.99 -10.28
C ARG A 328 -11.80 -9.51 -10.76
N GLU A 329 -11.32 -9.00 -11.88
CA GLU A 329 -10.03 -9.37 -12.46
C GLU A 329 -8.89 -8.96 -11.53
N GLN A 330 -8.87 -7.70 -11.07
CA GLN A 330 -7.84 -7.22 -10.16
C GLN A 330 -7.78 -7.99 -8.82
N LEU A 331 -8.90 -8.54 -8.34
CA LEU A 331 -8.92 -9.37 -7.13
C LEU A 331 -8.10 -10.66 -7.27
N ILE A 332 -8.00 -11.20 -8.50
CA ILE A 332 -7.27 -12.44 -8.79
C ILE A 332 -5.93 -12.21 -9.50
N THR A 333 -5.66 -10.98 -9.96
CA THR A 333 -4.39 -10.57 -10.57
C THR A 333 -3.45 -10.01 -9.50
N PHE A 334 -2.52 -10.84 -9.04
CA PHE A 334 -1.54 -10.49 -7.99
C PHE A 334 -0.19 -11.22 -8.17
N GLY A 335 0.23 -11.50 -9.40
CA GLY A 335 1.54 -12.03 -9.72
C GLY A 335 2.71 -11.10 -9.35
N LEU A 336 3.91 -11.54 -9.69
CA LEU A 336 5.18 -10.86 -9.41
C LEU A 336 6.05 -10.71 -10.67
N GLU A 337 5.45 -10.83 -11.86
CA GLU A 337 6.14 -10.84 -13.16
C GLU A 337 6.37 -9.45 -13.76
N ASP A 338 5.89 -8.39 -13.08
CA ASP A 338 5.99 -7.00 -13.53
C ASP A 338 7.41 -6.39 -13.45
N TYR A 339 8.43 -7.14 -13.00
CA TYR A 339 9.78 -6.62 -12.72
C TYR A 339 10.79 -6.99 -13.82
N PHE A 340 10.55 -6.47 -15.03
CA PHE A 340 11.38 -6.73 -16.22
C PHE A 340 12.31 -5.55 -16.57
N PRO A 341 13.31 -5.75 -17.45
CA PRO A 341 14.17 -4.67 -17.94
C PRO A 341 13.35 -3.61 -18.67
N ASN A 342 13.52 -2.35 -18.29
CA ASN A 342 12.73 -1.25 -18.84
C ASN A 342 13.65 -0.18 -19.46
N GLN A 343 13.31 0.25 -20.68
CA GLN A 343 14.11 1.22 -21.45
C GLN A 343 14.12 2.59 -20.77
N TRP A 344 12.96 3.09 -20.31
CA TRP A 344 12.87 4.36 -19.61
C TRP A 344 13.74 4.38 -18.35
N VAL A 345 13.70 3.32 -17.53
CA VAL A 345 14.58 3.19 -16.36
C VAL A 345 16.05 3.29 -16.77
N SER A 346 16.42 2.61 -17.86
CA SER A 346 17.80 2.60 -18.38
C SER A 346 18.27 3.96 -18.91
N ASP A 347 17.37 4.76 -19.49
CA ASP A 347 17.68 6.04 -20.14
C ASP A 347 17.82 7.19 -19.14
N VAL A 348 17.10 7.13 -18.01
CA VAL A 348 17.10 8.22 -17.03
C VAL A 348 18.15 8.07 -15.92
N PHE A 349 18.91 6.97 -15.90
CA PHE A 349 19.90 6.70 -14.86
C PHE A 349 20.90 7.83 -14.65
N GLU A 350 21.54 8.33 -15.71
CA GLU A 350 22.58 9.35 -15.57
C GLU A 350 22.05 10.68 -15.05
N ARG A 351 20.74 10.91 -15.16
CA ARG A 351 20.06 12.07 -14.60
C ARG A 351 19.68 11.87 -13.14
N VAL A 352 19.22 10.67 -12.77
CA VAL A 352 18.63 10.39 -11.44
C VAL A 352 19.65 9.83 -10.44
N LEU A 353 20.51 8.92 -10.88
CA LEU A 353 21.56 8.24 -10.10
C LEU A 353 22.85 8.14 -10.95
N PRO A 354 23.58 9.27 -11.15
CA PRO A 354 24.76 9.32 -12.02
C PRO A 354 25.77 8.21 -11.69
N GLY A 355 26.26 7.52 -12.72
CA GLY A 355 27.23 6.42 -12.58
C GLY A 355 26.69 5.10 -12.01
N SER A 356 25.39 5.00 -11.65
CA SER A 356 24.81 3.75 -11.15
C SER A 356 24.32 2.80 -12.25
N ARG A 357 24.23 3.25 -13.51
CA ARG A 357 23.71 2.46 -14.63
C ARG A 357 24.45 1.12 -14.83
N PRO A 358 25.80 1.04 -14.80
CA PRO A 358 26.50 -0.22 -14.99
C PRO A 358 26.14 -1.27 -13.92
N HIS A 359 26.02 -0.83 -12.66
CA HIS A 359 25.61 -1.72 -11.57
C HIS A 359 24.19 -2.27 -11.76
N TYR A 360 23.26 -1.46 -12.25
CA TYR A 360 21.91 -1.92 -12.57
C TYR A 360 21.90 -2.96 -13.71
N LEU A 361 22.66 -2.75 -14.78
CA LEU A 361 22.72 -3.69 -15.92
C LEU A 361 23.32 -5.06 -15.56
N GLU A 362 24.04 -5.15 -14.44
CA GLU A 362 24.56 -6.42 -13.89
C GLU A 362 23.54 -7.19 -13.04
N THR A 363 22.41 -6.58 -12.72
CA THR A 363 21.39 -7.17 -11.85
C THR A 363 20.64 -8.32 -12.51
N ARG A 364 19.99 -9.13 -11.68
CA ARG A 364 19.08 -10.17 -12.17
C ARG A 364 17.84 -9.57 -12.82
N GLN A 365 17.32 -8.46 -12.28
CA GLN A 365 16.20 -7.73 -12.86
C GLN A 365 16.51 -7.29 -14.30
N ALA A 366 17.63 -6.60 -14.53
CA ALA A 366 18.02 -6.11 -15.86
C ALA A 366 18.33 -7.24 -16.86
N ARG A 367 18.57 -8.46 -16.38
CA ARG A 367 18.84 -9.65 -17.18
C ARG A 367 17.63 -10.60 -17.28
N ARG A 368 16.46 -10.19 -16.76
CA ARG A 368 15.24 -11.02 -16.69
C ARG A 368 15.50 -12.40 -16.06
N ALA A 369 16.23 -12.39 -14.95
CA ALA A 369 16.69 -13.57 -14.21
C ALA A 369 16.24 -13.55 -12.74
N LEU A 370 15.18 -12.80 -12.42
CA LEU A 370 14.51 -12.89 -11.13
C LEU A 370 13.66 -14.18 -11.09
N PRO A 371 13.38 -14.74 -9.90
CA PRO A 371 12.54 -15.92 -9.75
C PRO A 371 11.05 -15.52 -9.63
N ASP A 372 10.59 -14.62 -10.49
CA ASP A 372 9.25 -14.02 -10.47
C ASP A 372 8.13 -15.04 -10.72
N GLU A 373 8.26 -15.90 -11.73
CA GLU A 373 7.26 -16.94 -12.03
C GLU A 373 7.10 -17.93 -10.84
N PHE A 374 8.23 -18.44 -10.33
CA PHE A 374 8.24 -19.30 -9.14
C PHE A 374 7.63 -18.60 -7.92
N SER A 375 7.99 -17.34 -7.69
CA SER A 375 7.50 -16.57 -6.54
C SER A 375 6.01 -16.24 -6.67
N SER A 376 5.50 -16.00 -7.88
CA SER A 376 4.08 -15.80 -8.17
C SER A 376 3.29 -17.06 -7.80
N THR A 377 3.75 -18.22 -8.30
CA THR A 377 3.15 -19.52 -7.97
C THR A 377 3.19 -19.79 -6.47
N ALA A 378 4.32 -19.54 -5.80
CA ALA A 378 4.46 -19.73 -4.35
C ALA A 378 3.50 -18.82 -3.57
N GLN A 379 3.33 -17.57 -4.00
CA GLN A 379 2.39 -16.62 -3.42
C GLN A 379 0.93 -17.08 -3.57
N GLU A 380 0.53 -17.54 -4.75
CA GLU A 380 -0.82 -18.08 -4.97
C GLU A 380 -1.13 -19.22 -4.02
N TRP A 381 -0.22 -20.18 -3.87
CA TRP A 381 -0.38 -21.28 -2.91
C TRP A 381 -0.43 -20.79 -1.46
N ALA A 382 0.43 -19.82 -1.09
CA ALA A 382 0.39 -19.23 0.24
C ALA A 382 -0.96 -18.55 0.53
N VAL A 383 -1.52 -17.83 -0.44
CA VAL A 383 -2.83 -17.17 -0.33
C VAL A 383 -3.95 -18.20 -0.23
N MET A 384 -3.96 -19.23 -1.10
CA MET A 384 -4.96 -20.30 -1.06
C MET A 384 -4.94 -21.06 0.28
N ALA A 385 -3.75 -21.44 0.76
CA ALA A 385 -3.58 -22.08 2.06
C ALA A 385 -4.06 -21.17 3.21
N SER A 386 -3.79 -19.87 3.12
CA SER A 386 -4.22 -18.88 4.12
C SER A 386 -5.72 -18.73 4.17
N LEU A 387 -6.40 -18.70 3.01
CA LEU A 387 -7.86 -18.68 2.93
C LEU A 387 -8.47 -19.94 3.55
N ALA A 388 -7.90 -21.12 3.27
CA ALA A 388 -8.34 -22.38 3.88
C ALA A 388 -8.18 -22.36 5.41
N ILE A 389 -7.03 -21.92 5.92
CA ILE A 389 -6.79 -21.78 7.37
C ILE A 389 -7.80 -20.81 7.99
N ILE A 390 -8.01 -19.62 7.39
CA ILE A 390 -8.96 -18.63 7.89
C ILE A 390 -10.38 -19.20 7.89
N ALA A 391 -10.80 -19.92 6.84
CA ALA A 391 -12.12 -20.54 6.77
C ALA A 391 -12.31 -21.58 7.88
N ILE A 392 -11.36 -22.50 8.06
CA ILE A 392 -11.39 -23.54 9.11
C ILE A 392 -11.39 -22.91 10.51
N LEU A 393 -10.52 -21.94 10.77
CA LEU A 393 -10.46 -21.30 12.08
C LEU A 393 -11.70 -20.44 12.35
N THR A 394 -12.35 -19.91 11.32
CA THR A 394 -13.63 -19.19 11.45
C THR A 394 -14.77 -20.08 11.89
N THR A 395 -14.87 -21.29 11.34
CA THR A 395 -15.89 -22.25 11.74
C THR A 395 -15.61 -22.82 13.12
N LEU A 396 -14.35 -23.10 13.46
CA LEU A 396 -13.97 -23.69 14.74
C LEU A 396 -13.99 -22.72 15.93
N LEU A 397 -13.74 -21.42 15.73
CA LEU A 397 -13.57 -20.42 16.80
C LEU A 397 -14.71 -19.38 16.89
N TRP A 398 -15.87 -19.64 16.29
CA TRP A 398 -16.94 -18.63 16.17
C TRP A 398 -17.30 -17.93 17.50
N ARG A 399 -17.20 -18.62 18.65
CA ARG A 399 -17.60 -18.09 19.97
C ARG A 399 -16.46 -17.55 20.85
N GLY A 400 -15.20 -17.53 20.38
CA GLY A 400 -14.04 -17.24 21.24
C GLY A 400 -13.07 -16.16 20.76
N ARG A 401 -13.35 -15.47 19.65
CA ARG A 401 -12.39 -14.57 19.01
C ARG A 401 -12.14 -13.29 19.78
N SER A 402 -10.88 -12.87 19.86
CA SER A 402 -10.56 -11.55 20.36
C SER A 402 -11.18 -10.45 19.46
N PRO A 403 -11.79 -9.40 20.05
CA PRO A 403 -12.31 -8.27 19.27
C PRO A 403 -11.19 -7.56 18.47
N THR A 404 -9.96 -7.67 18.96
CA THR A 404 -8.76 -7.15 18.32
C THR A 404 -8.44 -7.90 17.01
N LEU A 405 -8.42 -9.24 17.00
CA LEU A 405 -8.20 -10.02 15.78
C LEU A 405 -9.34 -9.81 14.76
N LEU A 406 -10.59 -9.70 15.23
CA LEU A 406 -11.72 -9.37 14.36
C LEU A 406 -11.56 -7.98 13.72
N GLY A 407 -11.07 -7.00 14.47
CA GLY A 407 -10.74 -5.67 13.94
C GLY A 407 -9.66 -5.73 12.86
N LEU A 408 -8.58 -6.50 13.09
CA LEU A 408 -7.53 -6.73 12.09
C LEU A 408 -8.09 -7.40 10.83
N ALA A 409 -8.84 -8.49 10.99
CA ALA A 409 -9.45 -9.22 9.88
C ALA A 409 -10.38 -8.33 9.05
N SER A 410 -11.23 -7.54 9.72
CA SER A 410 -12.15 -6.61 9.04
C SER A 410 -11.39 -5.55 8.24
N LEU A 411 -10.30 -5.01 8.79
CA LEU A 411 -9.46 -4.03 8.10
C LEU A 411 -8.74 -4.66 6.90
N ILE A 412 -8.18 -5.86 7.04
CA ILE A 412 -7.50 -6.56 5.93
C ILE A 412 -8.50 -6.87 4.81
N ILE A 413 -9.68 -7.41 5.14
CA ILE A 413 -10.74 -7.68 4.14
C ILE A 413 -11.14 -6.38 3.43
N PHE A 414 -11.37 -5.30 4.19
CA PHE A 414 -11.68 -4.00 3.60
C PHE A 414 -10.58 -3.55 2.64
N VAL A 415 -9.32 -3.59 3.05
CA VAL A 415 -8.18 -3.13 2.24
C VAL A 415 -8.05 -3.95 0.96
N LEU A 416 -8.18 -5.28 1.01
CA LEU A 416 -8.05 -6.13 -0.17
C LEU A 416 -9.13 -5.84 -1.21
N LEU A 417 -10.38 -5.63 -0.75
CA LEU A 417 -11.50 -5.28 -1.62
C LEU A 417 -11.38 -3.85 -2.14
N ALA A 418 -11.09 -2.89 -1.26
CA ALA A 418 -10.98 -1.48 -1.61
C ALA A 418 -9.78 -1.20 -2.52
N ASN A 419 -8.65 -1.89 -2.31
CA ASN A 419 -7.47 -1.75 -3.17
C ASN A 419 -7.80 -2.22 -4.59
N ALA A 420 -8.32 -3.44 -4.75
CA ALA A 420 -8.71 -3.98 -6.05
C ALA A 420 -9.77 -3.12 -6.74
N LEU A 421 -10.74 -2.60 -5.98
CA LEU A 421 -11.76 -1.69 -6.51
C LEU A 421 -11.14 -0.39 -7.00
N VAL A 422 -10.32 0.27 -6.18
CA VAL A 422 -9.72 1.57 -6.54
C VAL A 422 -8.73 1.42 -7.70
N THR A 423 -7.88 0.40 -7.71
CA THR A 423 -6.87 0.26 -8.77
C THR A 423 -7.47 -0.27 -10.07
N GLY A 424 -8.28 -1.33 -10.01
CA GLY A 424 -8.88 -1.94 -11.19
C GLY A 424 -9.93 -1.05 -11.87
N VAL A 425 -10.73 -0.30 -11.11
CA VAL A 425 -11.78 0.56 -11.69
C VAL A 425 -11.26 1.92 -12.15
N LEU A 426 -10.26 2.49 -11.47
CA LEU A 426 -9.82 3.87 -11.73
C LEU A 426 -8.49 3.99 -12.47
N SER A 427 -7.78 2.87 -12.70
CA SER A 427 -6.50 2.85 -13.37
C SER A 427 -6.42 1.68 -14.34
N ASP A 428 -5.74 0.59 -13.97
CA ASP A 428 -5.58 -0.58 -14.82
C ASP A 428 -5.54 -1.84 -13.96
N VAL A 429 -5.67 -3.00 -14.60
CA VAL A 429 -5.49 -4.29 -13.94
C VAL A 429 -4.03 -4.71 -14.06
N LEU A 430 -3.30 -4.65 -12.95
CA LEU A 430 -1.88 -4.98 -12.90
C LEU A 430 -1.56 -5.85 -11.68
N ASP A 431 -0.64 -6.79 -11.85
CA ASP A 431 -0.20 -7.71 -10.82
C ASP A 431 0.36 -6.98 -9.59
N ARG A 432 1.19 -5.95 -9.83
CA ARG A 432 1.75 -5.08 -8.78
C ARG A 432 0.70 -4.52 -7.82
N TYR A 433 -0.50 -4.18 -8.32
CA TYR A 433 -1.48 -3.43 -7.53
C TYR A 433 -2.09 -4.23 -6.39
N GLN A 434 -2.41 -5.51 -6.59
CA GLN A 434 -2.97 -6.34 -5.53
C GLN A 434 -1.88 -7.12 -4.80
N SER A 435 -0.76 -7.45 -5.47
CA SER A 435 0.36 -8.15 -4.83
C SER A 435 0.98 -7.36 -3.68
N ARG A 436 0.95 -6.01 -3.70
CA ARG A 436 1.43 -5.19 -2.56
C ARG A 436 0.64 -5.38 -1.26
N VAL A 437 -0.61 -5.80 -1.32
CA VAL A 437 -1.48 -5.98 -0.13
C VAL A 437 -1.83 -7.44 0.16
N ILE A 438 -1.74 -8.34 -0.82
CA ILE A 438 -2.26 -9.71 -0.70
C ILE A 438 -1.56 -10.53 0.41
N TRP A 439 -0.29 -10.24 0.69
CA TRP A 439 0.49 -10.90 1.76
C TRP A 439 -0.08 -10.66 3.18
N LEU A 440 -0.97 -9.69 3.35
CA LEU A 440 -1.72 -9.49 4.59
C LEU A 440 -2.64 -10.69 4.92
N LEU A 441 -3.08 -11.47 3.92
CA LEU A 441 -3.86 -12.69 4.15
C LEU A 441 -3.02 -13.79 4.85
N PRO A 442 -1.84 -14.18 4.34
CA PRO A 442 -0.91 -15.03 5.08
C PRO A 442 -0.56 -14.53 6.48
N LEU A 443 -0.36 -13.21 6.66
CA LEU A 443 -0.14 -12.64 7.98
C LEU A 443 -1.34 -12.89 8.91
N LEU A 444 -2.56 -12.64 8.43
CA LEU A 444 -3.79 -12.85 9.20
C LEU A 444 -4.01 -14.33 9.54
N ALA A 445 -3.77 -15.23 8.58
CA ALA A 445 -3.89 -16.67 8.80
C ALA A 445 -2.93 -17.17 9.87
N GLY A 446 -1.66 -16.75 9.80
CA GLY A 446 -0.66 -17.09 10.80
C GLY A 446 -1.00 -16.56 12.19
N LEU A 447 -1.45 -15.30 12.30
CA LEU A 447 -1.89 -14.71 13.57
C LEU A 447 -3.12 -15.44 14.14
N SER A 448 -4.08 -15.78 13.29
CA SER A 448 -5.28 -16.54 13.68
C SER A 448 -4.92 -17.93 14.20
N LEU A 449 -3.96 -18.59 13.56
CA LEU A 449 -3.45 -19.90 13.99
C LEU A 449 -2.75 -19.81 15.34
N MET A 450 -1.96 -18.77 15.58
CA MET A 450 -1.31 -18.56 16.88
C MET A 450 -2.30 -18.32 18.01
N GLU A 451 -3.35 -17.51 17.76
CA GLU A 451 -4.42 -17.30 18.74
C GLU A 451 -5.19 -18.61 19.02
N TRP A 452 -5.46 -19.42 17.99
CA TRP A 452 -6.06 -20.74 18.15
C TRP A 452 -5.22 -21.69 19.00
N LEU A 453 -3.91 -21.75 18.74
CA LEU A 453 -2.98 -22.60 19.51
C LEU A 453 -2.93 -22.21 20.99
N ASP A 454 -3.00 -20.91 21.28
CA ASP A 454 -3.03 -20.40 22.65
C ASP A 454 -4.31 -20.78 23.40
N HIS A 455 -5.45 -20.79 22.72
CA HIS A 455 -6.71 -21.25 23.29
C HIS A 455 -6.76 -22.78 23.50
N ARG A 456 -6.21 -23.55 22.56
CA ARG A 456 -6.25 -25.03 22.60
C ARG A 456 -5.27 -25.64 23.57
N PHE A 457 -4.08 -25.05 23.70
CA PHE A 457 -3.05 -25.52 24.61
C PHE A 457 -2.66 -24.37 25.55
N PRO A 458 -3.54 -24.05 26.53
CA PRO A 458 -3.16 -23.16 27.62
C PRO A 458 -1.95 -23.80 28.28
N ARG A 459 -0.78 -23.18 28.16
CA ARG A 459 0.44 -23.79 28.67
C ARG A 459 0.34 -23.89 30.20
N ASN A 460 0.46 -25.12 30.71
CA ASN A 460 0.47 -25.42 32.14
C ASN A 460 1.54 -24.59 32.84
N GLY A 461 1.07 -23.64 33.65
CA GLY A 461 1.91 -22.68 34.36
C GLY A 461 1.18 -21.36 34.57
N GLN A 462 0.22 -21.37 35.51
CA GLN A 462 -0.51 -20.22 36.09
C GLN A 462 -1.90 -19.95 35.48
N GLY A 463 -2.83 -20.87 35.75
CA GLY A 463 -4.17 -20.46 36.18
C GLY A 463 -4.16 -20.36 37.70
N GLU A 464 -4.35 -19.17 38.25
CA GLU A 464 -5.04 -19.09 39.54
C GLU A 464 -6.40 -19.77 39.34
N PRO A 465 -6.81 -20.72 40.19
CA PRO A 465 -8.19 -21.14 40.19
C PRO A 465 -9.00 -19.90 40.54
N GLN A 466 -9.96 -19.53 39.69
CA GLN A 466 -11.09 -18.74 40.16
C GLN A 466 -11.68 -19.53 41.33
N ARG A 467 -11.48 -19.03 42.56
CA ARG A 467 -12.31 -19.41 43.71
C ARG A 467 -13.75 -19.11 43.30
N GLN A 468 -14.45 -20.15 42.87
CA GLN A 468 -15.88 -20.24 43.15
C GLN A 468 -15.96 -20.37 44.66
N ASP A 469 -16.21 -19.26 45.34
CA ASP A 469 -16.55 -19.28 46.75
C ASP A 469 -17.78 -20.16 46.91
N ALA A 470 -17.60 -21.20 47.72
CA ALA A 470 -18.65 -22.05 48.21
C ALA A 470 -19.66 -21.21 49.01
N LEU A 471 -20.90 -21.19 48.56
CA LEU A 471 -22.05 -20.95 49.42
C LEU A 471 -22.86 -22.23 49.46
N SER A 472 -22.37 -23.17 50.25
CA SER A 472 -23.16 -24.23 50.87
C SER A 472 -22.98 -24.10 52.38
N ALA A 473 -23.87 -23.36 53.02
CA ALA A 473 -24.21 -23.55 54.42
C ALA A 473 -25.70 -23.95 54.45
N SER A 474 -25.95 -25.24 54.69
CA SER A 474 -27.20 -25.75 55.25
C SER A 474 -27.12 -25.68 56.79
N PRO A 475 -28.04 -26.31 57.50
CA PRO A 475 -29.48 -26.05 57.64
C PRO A 475 -29.77 -25.48 59.05
N ASP A 476 -30.88 -24.77 59.21
CA ASP A 476 -31.78 -24.79 60.38
C ASP A 476 -32.96 -23.84 60.13
#